data_AF-A0A8K0DFZ2-F1
#
_entry.id   AF-A0A8K0DFZ2-F1
#
_cell.length_a   1.000
_cell.length_b   1.000
_cell.length_c   1.000
_cell.angle_alpha   90.00
_cell.angle_beta   90.00
_cell.angle_gamma   90.00
#
_symmetry.space_group_name_H-M   'P 1'
#
loop_
_entity.id
_entity.type
_entity.pdbx_description
1 polymer ?
#
loop_
_entity_poly.entity_id
_entity_poly.type
_entity_poly.pdbx_seq_one_letter_code
_entity_poly.pdbx_strand_id
1 'polypeptide(L)'
;MTRMLMSIKSMNSDVYGMFDALRPNMFKILILASKIVSGYDEDKKSFRAPSLAFNMGTNLKILCIVAFKLVMEKRKLPNICWDDRNEKKNEIKDLRKLIEAHWCNEISSLALKTLKERQWEKPVQLPLSKDILTFQTHLGDLAENAYEALNNGINIKTNYKVLTECVLAQTIMFNRKQVGDVQYLKIETYNKENRSINQEAFTESLTAVEKIIMPKSNPYMFANPGSVNRWMQLEEMEQIATFMGHTKK
;
A
#
# COMPACT_ATOMS: atom_id res chain seq x y z
N MET A 1 15.85 11.26 -0.29
CA MET A 1 16.62 12.37 -0.90
C MET A 1 17.91 12.66 -0.15
N THR A 2 17.92 12.89 1.18
CA THR A 2 19.17 13.17 1.94
C THR A 2 20.24 12.08 1.81
N ARG A 3 19.87 10.79 1.93
CA ARG A 3 20.78 9.66 1.69
C ARG A 3 21.35 9.63 0.27
N MET A 4 20.55 10.05 -0.70
CA MET A 4 20.97 10.16 -2.10
C MET A 4 21.96 11.31 -2.28
N LEU A 5 21.70 12.48 -1.67
CA LEU A 5 22.62 13.60 -1.69
C LEU A 5 23.98 13.23 -1.07
N MET A 6 23.98 12.48 0.04
CA MET A 6 25.22 11.97 0.64
C MET A 6 25.99 11.05 -0.31
N SER A 7 25.28 10.15 -0.99
CA SER A 7 25.87 9.25 -2.00
C SER A 7 26.42 10.03 -3.22
N ILE A 8 25.71 11.07 -3.68
CA ILE A 8 26.19 11.96 -4.74
C ILE A 8 27.45 12.71 -4.29
N LYS A 9 27.46 13.26 -3.07
CA LYS A 9 28.63 13.98 -2.51
C LYS A 9 29.87 13.11 -2.40
N SER A 10 29.71 11.82 -2.10
CA SER A 10 30.84 10.87 -2.10
C SER A 10 31.40 10.58 -3.49
N MET A 11 30.59 10.73 -4.55
CA MET A 11 31.03 10.50 -5.94
C MET A 11 31.51 11.78 -6.63
N ASN A 12 30.98 12.93 -6.20
CA ASN A 12 31.28 14.21 -6.80
C ASN A 12 31.22 15.31 -5.73
N SER A 13 32.40 15.81 -5.36
CA SER A 13 32.58 16.81 -4.30
C SER A 13 32.08 18.21 -4.68
N ASP A 14 31.84 18.46 -5.97
CA ASP A 14 31.42 19.77 -6.49
C ASP A 14 29.92 20.06 -6.31
N VAL A 15 29.16 19.10 -5.77
CA VAL A 15 27.70 19.21 -5.58
C VAL A 15 27.39 19.58 -4.13
N TYR A 16 27.04 20.84 -3.89
CA TYR A 16 26.70 21.33 -2.55
C TYR A 16 25.25 21.02 -2.18
N GLY A 17 24.32 21.16 -3.14
CA GLY A 17 22.90 20.91 -2.97
C GLY A 17 22.29 19.96 -4.01
N MET A 18 21.12 19.40 -3.69
CA MET A 18 20.38 18.54 -4.63
C MET A 18 19.96 19.32 -5.88
N PHE A 19 19.81 20.65 -5.80
CA PHE A 19 19.50 21.52 -6.93
C PHE A 19 20.64 21.59 -7.95
N ASP A 20 21.90 21.55 -7.51
CA ASP A 20 23.08 21.56 -8.38
C ASP A 20 23.24 20.24 -9.15
N ALA A 21 22.72 19.15 -8.56
CA ALA A 21 22.66 17.83 -9.18
C ALA A 21 21.57 17.72 -10.27
N LEU A 22 20.66 18.70 -10.40
CA LEU A 22 19.59 18.71 -11.41
C LEU A 22 20.12 19.15 -12.79
N ARG A 23 21.09 18.40 -13.31
CA ARG A 23 21.65 18.59 -14.66
C ARG A 23 21.60 17.28 -15.44
N PRO A 24 21.36 17.30 -16.77
CA PRO A 24 21.37 16.10 -17.60
C PRO A 24 22.66 15.29 -17.48
N ASN A 25 23.82 15.96 -17.41
CA ASN A 25 25.14 15.33 -17.29
C ASN A 25 25.29 14.49 -16.00
N MET A 26 24.55 14.85 -14.94
CA MET A 26 24.57 14.14 -13.67
C MET A 26 23.66 12.91 -13.65
N PHE A 27 22.91 12.64 -14.72
CA PHE A 27 21.94 11.55 -14.76
C PHE A 27 22.57 10.18 -14.43
N LYS A 28 23.75 9.88 -14.98
CA LYS A 28 24.47 8.62 -14.68
C LYS A 28 24.82 8.51 -13.18
N ILE A 29 25.27 9.61 -12.58
CA ILE A 29 25.60 9.68 -11.15
C ILE A 29 24.34 9.50 -10.30
N LEU A 30 23.20 10.07 -10.72
CA LEU A 30 21.91 9.87 -10.04
C LEU A 30 21.47 8.40 -10.06
N ILE A 31 21.68 7.70 -11.17
CA ILE A 31 21.39 6.26 -11.27
C ILE A 31 22.28 5.46 -10.31
N LEU A 32 23.60 5.70 -10.33
CA LEU A 32 24.54 5.02 -9.44
C LEU A 32 24.23 5.31 -7.96
N ALA A 33 24.00 6.56 -7.59
CA ALA A 33 23.61 6.94 -6.24
C ALA A 33 22.31 6.27 -5.81
N SER A 34 21.33 6.15 -6.71
CA SER A 34 20.08 5.43 -6.43
C SER A 34 20.32 3.93 -6.23
N LYS A 35 21.21 3.31 -7.01
CA LYS A 35 21.59 1.90 -6.85
C LYS A 35 22.25 1.66 -5.48
N ILE A 36 23.19 2.51 -5.07
CA ILE A 36 23.83 2.43 -3.74
C ILE A 36 22.82 2.60 -2.62
N VAL A 37 22.00 3.65 -2.67
CA VAL A 37 21.02 3.94 -1.60
C VAL A 37 19.97 2.83 -1.47
N SER A 38 19.64 2.17 -2.58
CA SER A 38 18.68 1.07 -2.60
C SER A 38 19.31 -0.28 -2.25
N GLY A 39 20.63 -0.33 -2.08
CA GLY A 39 21.40 -1.55 -1.82
C GLY A 39 21.32 -2.53 -2.98
N TYR A 40 21.69 -2.07 -4.17
CA TYR A 40 21.80 -2.92 -5.36
C TYR A 40 22.92 -3.94 -5.19
N ASP A 41 22.59 -5.20 -5.45
CA ASP A 41 23.51 -6.35 -5.44
C ASP A 41 23.76 -6.76 -6.91
N GLU A 42 25.02 -6.68 -7.37
CA GLU A 42 25.39 -6.99 -8.76
C GLU A 42 25.30 -8.48 -9.06
N ASP A 43 25.60 -9.35 -8.09
CA ASP A 43 25.62 -10.80 -8.26
C ASP A 43 24.20 -11.34 -8.41
N LYS A 44 23.30 -10.86 -7.54
CA LYS A 44 21.89 -11.29 -7.53
C LYS A 44 21.01 -10.46 -8.46
N LYS A 45 21.53 -9.39 -9.06
CA LYS A 45 20.76 -8.38 -9.82
C LYS A 45 19.48 -7.98 -9.11
N SER A 46 19.57 -7.73 -7.81
CA SER A 46 18.40 -7.47 -6.96
C SER A 46 18.65 -6.29 -6.04
N PHE A 47 17.58 -5.64 -5.58
CA PHE A 47 17.68 -4.52 -4.65
C PHE A 47 17.34 -4.96 -3.23
N ARG A 48 18.14 -4.57 -2.23
CA ARG A 48 17.77 -4.74 -0.81
C ARG A 48 16.46 -4.02 -0.48
N ALA A 49 16.27 -2.81 -1.01
CA ALA A 49 15.05 -2.03 -0.84
C ALA A 49 14.40 -1.66 -2.20
N PRO A 50 13.68 -2.58 -2.86
CA PRO A 50 13.13 -2.36 -4.20
C PRO A 50 12.08 -1.24 -4.23
N SER A 51 11.24 -1.12 -3.20
CA SER A 51 10.26 -0.04 -3.11
C SER A 51 10.90 1.35 -3.07
N LEU A 52 12.07 1.45 -2.42
CA LEU A 52 12.84 2.71 -2.38
C LEU A 52 13.39 3.04 -3.77
N ALA A 53 13.99 2.06 -4.45
CA ALA A 53 14.52 2.22 -5.80
C ALA A 53 13.44 2.67 -6.80
N PHE A 54 12.26 2.04 -6.73
CA PHE A 54 11.10 2.37 -7.55
C PHE A 54 10.61 3.80 -7.30
N ASN A 55 10.44 4.19 -6.03
CA ASN A 55 9.93 5.51 -5.67
C ASN A 55 10.95 6.64 -5.89
N MET A 56 12.25 6.33 -6.00
CA MET A 56 13.28 7.33 -6.19
C MET A 56 13.10 8.12 -7.50
N GLY A 57 12.70 7.44 -8.59
CA GLY A 57 12.41 8.09 -9.87
C GLY A 57 11.26 9.09 -9.77
N THR A 58 10.18 8.71 -9.08
CA THR A 58 9.04 9.59 -8.82
C THR A 58 9.46 10.82 -8.02
N ASN A 59 10.24 10.63 -6.97
CA ASN A 59 10.75 11.72 -6.14
C ASN A 59 11.65 12.69 -6.93
N LEU A 60 12.50 12.18 -7.82
CA LEU A 60 13.34 13.01 -8.68
C LEU A 60 12.51 13.82 -9.69
N LYS A 61 11.45 13.24 -10.28
CA LYS A 61 10.53 13.97 -11.15
C LYS A 61 9.82 15.10 -10.41
N ILE A 62 9.32 14.82 -9.20
CA ILE A 62 8.71 15.85 -8.34
C ILE A 62 9.71 16.95 -8.03
N LEU A 63 10.95 16.59 -7.70
CA LEU A 63 12.01 17.56 -7.46
C LEU A 63 12.29 18.44 -8.69
N CYS A 64 12.36 17.86 -9.90
CA CYS A 64 12.52 18.61 -11.13
C CYS A 64 11.37 19.61 -11.34
N ILE A 65 10.12 19.21 -11.04
CA ILE A 65 8.95 20.08 -11.14
C ILE A 65 9.04 21.24 -10.14
N VAL A 66 9.40 20.96 -8.89
CA VAL A 66 9.56 21.99 -7.85
C VAL A 66 10.69 22.95 -8.24
N ALA A 67 11.84 22.43 -8.66
CA ALA A 67 12.97 23.23 -9.10
C ALA A 67 12.61 24.13 -10.30
N PHE A 68 11.89 23.58 -11.28
CA PHE A 68 11.39 24.33 -12.42
C PHE A 68 10.47 25.48 -11.99
N LYS A 69 9.53 25.24 -11.07
CA LYS A 69 8.65 26.28 -10.52
C LYS A 69 9.43 27.37 -9.78
N LEU A 70 10.43 26.99 -8.98
CA LEU A 70 11.28 27.96 -8.27
C LEU A 70 12.01 28.91 -9.23
N VAL A 71 12.56 28.38 -10.32
CA VAL A 71 13.22 29.17 -11.36
C VAL A 71 12.23 30.11 -12.07
N MET A 72 10.98 29.68 -12.27
CA MET A 72 9.93 30.51 -12.86
C MET A 72 9.46 31.63 -11.93
N GLU A 73 9.17 31.31 -10.66
CA GLU A 73 8.63 32.24 -9.66
C GLU A 73 9.65 33.27 -9.14
N LYS A 74 10.93 33.18 -9.55
CA LYS A 74 12.00 34.10 -9.12
C LYS A 74 12.27 34.09 -7.61
N ARG A 75 11.94 33.00 -6.91
CA ARG A 75 12.23 32.90 -5.48
C ARG A 75 13.74 32.78 -5.27
N LYS A 76 14.34 33.78 -4.63
CA LYS A 76 15.73 33.71 -4.18
C LYS A 76 15.76 32.88 -2.90
N LEU A 77 16.27 31.65 -2.99
CA LEU A 77 16.63 30.87 -1.80
C LEU A 77 18.11 31.09 -1.49
N PRO A 78 18.51 31.13 -0.21
CA PRO A 78 19.91 31.12 0.16
C PRO A 78 20.57 29.85 -0.40
N ASN A 79 21.78 29.99 -0.95
CA ASN A 79 22.60 28.93 -1.55
C ASN A 79 22.10 28.33 -2.88
N ILE A 80 21.20 29.00 -3.60
CA ILE A 80 20.81 28.60 -4.96
C ILE A 80 21.04 29.79 -5.90
N CYS A 81 22.07 29.70 -6.75
CA CYS A 81 22.39 30.69 -7.76
C CYS A 81 22.37 30.03 -9.15
N TRP A 82 21.93 30.77 -10.17
CA TRP A 82 21.99 30.34 -11.56
C TRP A 82 22.35 31.56 -12.42
N ASP A 83 23.32 31.39 -13.33
CA ASP A 83 23.79 32.46 -14.20
C ASP A 83 22.74 32.80 -15.26
N ASP A 84 22.35 31.81 -16.08
CA ASP A 84 21.22 31.96 -17.01
C ASP A 84 20.00 31.12 -16.59
N ARG A 85 18.88 31.82 -16.46
CA ARG A 85 17.57 31.24 -16.17
C ARG A 85 17.09 30.32 -17.29
N ASN A 86 17.29 30.71 -18.55
CA ASN A 86 16.77 29.97 -19.69
C ASN A 86 17.53 28.67 -19.88
N GLU A 87 18.85 28.73 -19.75
CA GLU A 87 19.71 27.55 -19.69
C GLU A 87 19.30 26.61 -18.55
N LYS A 88 19.21 27.11 -17.30
CA LYS A 88 18.85 26.26 -16.15
C LYS A 88 17.48 25.60 -16.28
N LYS A 89 16.53 26.32 -16.88
CA LYS A 89 15.19 25.82 -17.18
C LYS A 89 15.23 24.67 -18.19
N ASN A 90 16.06 24.79 -19.22
CA ASN A 90 16.24 23.75 -20.23
C ASN A 90 16.94 22.53 -19.65
N GLU A 91 18.00 22.71 -18.85
CA GLU A 91 18.68 21.62 -18.14
C GLU A 91 17.71 20.76 -17.30
N ILE A 92 16.86 21.41 -16.50
CA ILE A 92 15.89 20.71 -15.64
C ILE A 92 14.84 19.97 -16.49
N LYS A 93 14.38 20.58 -17.58
CA LYS A 93 13.42 19.95 -18.50
C LYS A 93 14.02 18.73 -19.18
N ASP A 94 15.26 18.82 -19.65
CA ASP A 94 15.94 17.74 -20.34
C ASP A 94 16.28 16.60 -19.39
N LEU A 95 16.73 16.91 -18.17
CA LEU A 95 16.91 15.91 -17.12
C LEU A 95 15.59 15.19 -16.79
N ARG A 96 14.48 15.92 -16.69
CA ARG A 96 13.17 15.31 -16.43
C ARG A 96 12.79 14.33 -17.54
N LYS A 97 12.98 14.69 -18.81
CA LYS A 97 12.74 13.79 -19.94
C LYS A 97 13.62 12.55 -19.88
N LEU A 98 14.90 12.71 -19.53
CA LEU A 98 15.82 11.57 -19.35
C LEU A 98 15.36 10.63 -18.24
N ILE A 99 14.90 11.16 -17.10
CA ILE A 99 14.33 10.35 -16.02
C ILE A 99 13.03 9.66 -16.47
N GLU A 100 12.17 10.34 -17.23
CA GLU A 100 10.95 9.73 -17.74
C GLU A 100 11.22 8.58 -18.72
N ALA A 101 12.21 8.74 -19.62
CA ALA A 101 12.54 7.75 -20.63
C ALA A 101 13.38 6.56 -20.09
N HIS A 102 14.44 6.84 -19.32
CA HIS A 102 15.45 5.83 -19.00
C HIS A 102 15.34 5.22 -17.60
N TRP A 103 14.67 5.90 -16.67
CA TRP A 103 14.60 5.40 -15.28
C TRP A 103 13.86 4.06 -15.17
N CYS A 104 12.87 3.83 -16.04
CA CYS A 104 12.14 2.58 -16.06
C CYS A 104 13.07 1.40 -16.40
N ASN A 105 13.90 1.57 -17.41
CA ASN A 105 14.79 0.52 -17.92
C ASN A 105 15.95 0.26 -16.95
N GLU A 106 16.51 1.30 -16.36
CA GLU A 106 17.71 1.21 -15.50
C GLU A 106 17.42 0.72 -14.08
N ILE A 107 16.26 1.07 -13.52
CA ILE A 107 15.96 0.83 -12.09
C ILE A 107 14.56 0.26 -11.89
N SER A 108 13.50 0.90 -12.41
CA SER A 108 12.14 0.52 -12.00
C SER A 108 11.72 -0.87 -12.43
N SER A 109 12.11 -1.32 -13.62
CA SER A 109 11.81 -2.65 -14.15
C SER A 109 12.38 -3.74 -13.23
N LEU A 110 13.64 -3.59 -12.85
CA LEU A 110 14.36 -4.52 -12.00
C LEU A 110 13.85 -4.45 -10.55
N ALA A 111 13.59 -3.26 -10.03
CA ALA A 111 13.00 -3.07 -8.71
C ALA A 111 11.60 -3.73 -8.62
N LEU A 112 10.78 -3.59 -9.66
CA LEU A 112 9.45 -4.20 -9.71
C LEU A 112 9.55 -5.73 -9.81
N LYS A 113 10.51 -6.24 -10.58
CA LYS A 113 10.80 -7.69 -10.63
C LYS A 113 11.15 -8.22 -9.24
N THR A 114 12.14 -7.63 -8.56
CA THR A 114 12.54 -8.03 -7.19
C THR A 114 11.37 -7.93 -6.21
N LEU A 115 10.50 -6.92 -6.35
CA LEU A 115 9.33 -6.76 -5.49
C LEU A 115 8.33 -7.91 -5.68
N LYS A 116 8.06 -8.30 -6.93
CA LYS A 116 7.17 -9.42 -7.26
C LYS A 116 7.75 -10.76 -6.82
N GLU A 117 9.04 -10.99 -7.04
CA GLU A 117 9.74 -12.20 -6.59
C GLU A 117 9.63 -12.36 -5.07
N ARG A 118 9.90 -11.29 -4.30
CA ARG A 118 9.72 -11.32 -2.84
C ARG A 118 8.27 -11.55 -2.41
N GLN A 119 7.32 -11.05 -3.18
CA GLN A 119 5.90 -11.29 -2.90
C GLN A 119 5.54 -12.76 -3.12
N TRP A 120 6.13 -13.43 -4.12
CA TRP A 120 5.93 -14.85 -4.41
C TRP A 120 6.65 -15.77 -3.42
N GLU A 121 7.89 -15.41 -3.03
CA GLU A 121 8.68 -16.16 -2.05
C GLU A 121 8.06 -16.12 -0.65
N LYS A 122 7.32 -15.05 -0.33
CA LYS A 122 6.66 -14.94 0.96
C LYS A 122 5.48 -15.90 0.98
N PRO A 123 5.51 -17.00 1.78
CA PRO A 123 4.33 -17.84 1.92
C PRO A 123 3.20 -16.98 2.46
N VAL A 124 2.02 -17.10 1.85
CA VAL A 124 0.82 -16.50 2.40
C VAL A 124 0.56 -17.23 3.72
N GLN A 125 1.00 -16.63 4.82
CA GLN A 125 0.65 -17.09 6.15
C GLN A 125 -0.81 -16.79 6.36
N LEU A 126 -1.65 -17.72 5.92
CA LEU A 126 -3.04 -17.74 6.31
C LEU A 126 -3.05 -17.96 7.83
N PRO A 127 -3.71 -17.10 8.62
CA PRO A 127 -3.92 -17.40 10.03
C PRO A 127 -4.64 -18.75 10.11
N LEU A 128 -4.13 -19.65 10.96
CA LEU A 128 -4.73 -20.97 11.09
C LEU A 128 -6.20 -20.79 11.49
N SER A 129 -7.09 -21.60 10.91
CA SER A 129 -8.52 -21.54 11.21
C SER A 129 -8.81 -21.63 12.72
N LYS A 130 -7.96 -22.34 13.46
CA LYS A 130 -8.01 -22.43 14.94
C LYS A 130 -7.75 -21.09 15.63
N ASP A 131 -6.79 -20.31 15.15
CA ASP A 131 -6.44 -19.01 15.74
C ASP A 131 -7.54 -17.98 15.45
N ILE A 132 -8.13 -18.02 14.26
CA ILE A 132 -9.30 -17.20 13.88
C ILE A 132 -10.48 -17.53 14.80
N LEU A 133 -10.78 -18.81 14.99
CA LEU A 133 -11.88 -19.24 15.84
C LEU A 133 -11.65 -18.82 17.30
N THR A 134 -10.44 -19.05 17.82
CA THR A 134 -10.07 -18.68 19.20
C THR A 134 -10.21 -17.17 19.41
N PHE A 135 -9.76 -16.38 18.43
CA PHE A 135 -9.91 -14.92 18.46
C PHE A 135 -11.38 -14.48 18.38
N GLN A 136 -12.20 -15.11 17.54
CA GLN A 136 -13.63 -14.83 17.44
C GLN A 136 -14.38 -15.17 18.73
N THR A 137 -14.11 -16.33 19.34
CA THR A 137 -14.70 -16.72 20.63
C THR A 137 -14.33 -15.71 21.70
N HIS A 138 -13.05 -15.36 21.82
CA HIS A 138 -12.59 -14.38 22.80
C HIS A 138 -13.23 -12.99 22.60
N LEU A 139 -13.39 -12.53 21.35
CA LEU A 139 -14.09 -11.27 21.05
C LEU A 139 -15.58 -11.35 21.40
N GLY A 140 -16.22 -12.50 21.19
CA GLY A 140 -17.62 -12.74 21.58
C GLY A 140 -17.79 -12.68 23.09
N ASP A 141 -16.95 -13.41 23.83
CA ASP A 141 -16.98 -13.43 25.29
C ASP A 141 -16.72 -12.03 25.89
N LEU A 142 -15.77 -11.27 25.33
CA LEU A 142 -15.51 -9.89 25.75
C LEU A 142 -16.69 -8.96 25.46
N ALA A 143 -17.34 -9.10 24.30
CA ALA A 143 -18.49 -8.29 23.94
C ALA A 143 -19.69 -8.57 24.85
N GLU A 144 -19.97 -9.84 25.16
CA GLU A 144 -21.05 -10.25 26.06
C GLU A 144 -20.82 -9.72 27.48
N ASN A 145 -19.62 -9.92 28.04
CA ASN A 145 -19.26 -9.41 29.36
C ASN A 145 -19.36 -7.87 29.44
N ALA A 146 -18.91 -7.16 28.40
CA ALA A 146 -19.03 -5.71 28.33
C ALA A 146 -20.49 -5.25 28.21
N TYR A 147 -21.32 -5.99 27.47
CA TYR A 147 -22.74 -5.72 27.32
C TYR A 147 -23.52 -5.94 28.63
N GLU A 148 -23.28 -7.06 29.32
CA GLU A 148 -23.86 -7.33 30.64
C GLU A 148 -23.45 -6.26 31.66
N ALA A 149 -22.18 -5.88 31.69
CA ALA A 149 -21.68 -4.84 32.58
C ALA A 149 -22.28 -3.45 32.27
N LEU A 150 -22.55 -3.15 31.00
CA LEU A 150 -23.30 -1.95 30.58
C LEU A 150 -24.74 -1.99 31.06
N ASN A 151 -25.43 -3.12 30.91
CA ASN A 151 -26.81 -3.29 31.34
C ASN A 151 -26.96 -3.17 32.87
N ASN A 152 -25.93 -3.62 33.61
CA ASN A 152 -25.84 -3.49 35.07
C ASN A 152 -25.34 -2.11 35.54
N GLY A 153 -25.08 -1.16 34.63
CA GLY A 153 -24.66 0.21 34.96
C GLY A 153 -23.22 0.34 35.48
N ILE A 154 -22.39 -0.70 35.34
CA ILE A 154 -21.02 -0.72 35.85
C ILE A 154 -20.09 -0.10 34.80
N ASN A 155 -19.28 0.88 35.22
CA ASN A 155 -18.19 1.46 34.43
C ASN A 155 -18.53 1.75 32.95
N ILE A 156 -19.68 2.41 32.74
CA ILE A 156 -20.36 2.59 31.44
C ILE A 156 -19.43 3.07 30.32
N LYS A 157 -18.59 4.08 30.57
CA LYS A 157 -17.68 4.62 29.55
C LYS A 157 -16.64 3.61 29.08
N THR A 158 -16.10 2.84 30.01
CA THR A 158 -15.04 1.86 29.72
C THR A 158 -15.63 0.65 28.99
N ASN A 159 -16.76 0.14 29.45
CA ASN A 159 -17.41 -1.02 28.83
C ASN A 159 -18.01 -0.69 27.46
N TYR A 160 -18.52 0.54 27.26
CA TYR A 160 -18.94 1.00 25.95
C TYR A 160 -17.76 1.06 24.96
N LYS A 161 -16.61 1.56 25.39
CA LYS A 161 -15.40 1.59 24.57
C LYS A 161 -14.96 0.16 24.18
N VAL A 162 -14.89 -0.75 25.14
CA VAL A 162 -14.52 -2.16 24.89
C VAL A 162 -15.50 -2.81 23.90
N LEU A 163 -16.80 -2.57 24.06
CA LEU A 163 -17.81 -3.07 23.14
C LEU A 163 -17.62 -2.52 21.72
N THR A 164 -17.37 -1.21 21.57
CA THR A 164 -17.11 -0.61 20.25
C THR A 164 -15.84 -1.15 19.59
N GLU A 165 -14.78 -1.41 20.37
CA GLU A 165 -13.55 -2.02 19.88
C GLU A 165 -13.78 -3.47 19.44
N CYS A 166 -14.58 -4.25 20.18
CA CYS A 166 -14.95 -5.62 19.81
C CYS A 166 -15.76 -5.65 18.50
N VAL A 167 -16.76 -4.78 18.37
CA VAL A 167 -17.58 -4.68 17.14
C VAL A 167 -16.73 -4.27 15.95
N LEU A 168 -15.81 -3.31 16.12
CA LEU A 168 -14.88 -2.91 15.07
C LEU A 168 -13.97 -4.07 14.65
N ALA A 169 -13.39 -4.80 15.62
CA ALA A 169 -12.55 -5.96 15.36
C ALA A 169 -13.32 -7.08 14.63
N GLN A 170 -14.55 -7.39 15.07
CA GLN A 170 -15.43 -8.36 14.40
C GLN A 170 -15.78 -7.92 12.97
N THR A 171 -16.06 -6.64 12.76
CA THR A 171 -16.37 -6.09 11.42
C THR A 171 -15.15 -6.17 10.49
N ILE A 172 -13.94 -5.90 11.01
CA ILE A 172 -12.69 -6.04 10.26
C ILE A 172 -12.44 -7.50 9.89
N MET A 173 -12.61 -8.42 10.84
CA MET A 173 -12.45 -9.86 10.62
C MET A 173 -13.45 -10.40 9.59
N PHE A 174 -14.72 -10.00 9.71
CA PHE A 174 -15.77 -10.41 8.78
C PHE A 174 -15.54 -9.87 7.37
N ASN A 175 -15.17 -8.58 7.25
CA ASN A 175 -14.95 -7.95 5.95
C ASN A 175 -13.57 -8.24 5.33
N ARG A 176 -12.63 -8.83 6.09
CA ARG A 176 -11.22 -9.03 5.71
C ARG A 176 -10.59 -7.78 5.09
N LYS A 177 -10.95 -6.61 5.61
CA LYS A 177 -10.46 -5.31 5.13
C LYS A 177 -9.36 -4.77 6.03
N GLN A 178 -8.57 -3.82 5.52
CA GLN A 178 -7.64 -3.09 6.37
C GLN A 178 -8.42 -2.21 7.34
N VAL A 179 -7.86 -1.96 8.53
CA VAL A 179 -8.49 -1.16 9.60
C VAL A 179 -9.01 0.19 9.07
N GLY A 180 -8.24 0.84 8.19
CA GLY A 180 -8.61 2.12 7.59
C GLY A 180 -9.86 2.04 6.70
N ASP A 181 -10.08 0.95 5.97
CA ASP A 181 -11.25 0.81 5.09
C ASP A 181 -12.55 0.73 5.90
N VAL A 182 -12.50 0.09 7.07
CA VAL A 182 -13.66 -0.05 7.97
C VAL A 182 -13.88 1.21 8.79
N GLN A 183 -12.81 1.85 9.27
CA GLN A 183 -12.90 3.07 10.08
C GLN A 183 -13.54 4.25 9.32
N TYR A 184 -13.29 4.37 8.02
CA TYR A 184 -13.85 5.45 7.18
C TYR A 184 -15.17 5.06 6.51
N LEU A 185 -15.74 3.89 6.82
CA LEU A 185 -17.02 3.45 6.27
C LEU A 185 -18.15 4.29 6.85
N LYS A 186 -18.76 5.14 6.02
CA LYS A 186 -19.93 5.93 6.41
C LYS A 186 -21.18 5.05 6.47
N ILE A 187 -22.06 5.29 7.44
CA ILE A 187 -23.37 4.63 7.56
C ILE A 187 -24.21 4.85 6.29
N GLU A 188 -24.15 6.04 5.71
CA GLU A 188 -24.81 6.33 4.42
C GLU A 188 -24.29 5.45 3.28
N THR A 189 -22.99 5.15 3.26
CA THR A 189 -22.39 4.24 2.27
C THR A 189 -22.77 2.80 2.55
N TYR A 190 -22.85 2.40 3.82
CA TYR A 190 -23.31 1.08 4.24
C TYR A 190 -24.77 0.83 3.87
N ASN A 191 -25.63 1.85 3.97
CA ASN A 191 -27.05 1.75 3.63
C ASN A 191 -27.34 1.94 2.14
N LYS A 192 -26.36 2.34 1.32
CA LYS A 192 -26.54 2.45 -0.13
C LYS A 192 -26.46 1.07 -0.78
N GLU A 193 -27.51 0.66 -1.48
CA GLU A 193 -27.49 -0.48 -2.41
C GLU A 193 -26.61 -0.17 -3.63
N ASN A 194 -25.29 -0.14 -3.47
CA ASN A 194 -24.40 -0.03 -4.62
C ASN A 194 -24.30 -1.40 -5.31
N ARG A 195 -25.15 -1.58 -6.32
CA ARG A 195 -25.10 -2.74 -7.21
C ARG A 195 -23.92 -2.60 -8.17
N SER A 196 -22.81 -3.30 -7.92
CA SER A 196 -21.68 -3.31 -8.85
C SER A 196 -21.89 -4.35 -9.97
N ILE A 197 -21.35 -4.09 -11.15
CA ILE A 197 -21.68 -4.76 -12.44
C ILE A 197 -21.29 -6.26 -12.52
N ASN A 198 -20.58 -6.82 -11.53
CA ASN A 198 -20.13 -8.23 -11.52
C ASN A 198 -20.79 -9.08 -10.41
N GLN A 199 -22.08 -8.85 -10.14
CA GLN A 199 -22.80 -9.43 -9.00
C GLN A 199 -23.24 -10.88 -9.16
N GLU A 200 -23.62 -11.29 -10.37
CA GLU A 200 -24.23 -12.62 -10.59
C GLU A 200 -23.20 -13.75 -10.49
N ALA A 201 -22.03 -13.58 -11.10
CA ALA A 201 -20.94 -14.56 -11.04
C ALA A 201 -20.41 -14.81 -9.61
N PHE A 202 -20.49 -13.80 -8.73
CA PHE A 202 -20.14 -13.96 -7.32
C PHE A 202 -21.21 -14.74 -6.56
N THR A 203 -22.49 -14.41 -6.73
CA THR A 203 -23.56 -15.17 -6.09
C THR A 203 -23.68 -16.61 -6.59
N GLU A 204 -23.26 -16.88 -7.82
CA GLU A 204 -23.20 -18.23 -8.38
C GLU A 204 -22.02 -19.05 -7.86
N SER A 205 -20.90 -18.42 -7.52
CA SER A 205 -19.74 -19.11 -6.93
C SER A 205 -19.89 -19.40 -5.43
N LEU A 206 -20.87 -18.79 -4.76
CA LEU A 206 -21.19 -19.07 -3.36
C LEU A 206 -21.88 -20.43 -3.21
N THR A 207 -21.40 -21.21 -2.25
CA THR A 207 -22.01 -22.46 -1.84
C THR A 207 -23.37 -22.22 -1.16
N ALA A 208 -24.21 -23.26 -1.12
CA ALA A 208 -25.56 -23.17 -0.56
C ALA A 208 -25.60 -22.67 0.89
N VAL A 209 -24.54 -22.92 1.66
CA VAL A 209 -24.41 -22.49 3.07
C VAL A 209 -24.03 -21.01 3.17
N GLU A 210 -23.13 -20.52 2.31
CA GLU A 210 -22.71 -19.12 2.29
C GLU A 210 -23.87 -18.19 1.90
N LYS A 211 -24.76 -18.66 1.02
CA LYS A 211 -26.01 -17.96 0.68
C LYS A 211 -26.94 -17.76 1.88
N ILE A 212 -26.90 -18.66 2.88
CA ILE A 212 -27.73 -18.60 4.09
C ILE A 212 -27.17 -17.58 5.08
N ILE A 213 -25.84 -17.46 5.17
CA ILE A 213 -25.13 -16.58 6.12
C ILE A 213 -25.02 -15.15 5.59
N MET A 214 -25.24 -14.93 4.29
CA MET A 214 -25.19 -13.61 3.67
C MET A 214 -26.22 -12.65 4.32
N PRO A 215 -25.79 -11.50 4.86
CA PRO A 215 -26.69 -10.56 5.51
C PRO A 215 -27.72 -10.03 4.51
N LYS A 216 -29.02 -10.27 4.78
CA LYS A 216 -30.14 -9.91 3.91
C LYS A 216 -30.26 -8.40 3.65
N SER A 217 -29.68 -7.57 4.51
CA SER A 217 -29.77 -6.10 4.44
C SER A 217 -28.69 -5.45 3.58
N ASN A 218 -27.52 -6.10 3.39
CA ASN A 218 -26.51 -5.65 2.43
C ASN A 218 -25.59 -6.83 2.02
N PRO A 219 -25.95 -7.56 0.95
CA PRO A 219 -25.18 -8.70 0.45
C PRO A 219 -23.78 -8.35 -0.10
N TYR A 220 -23.46 -7.06 -0.27
CA TYR A 220 -22.42 -6.59 -1.18
C TYR A 220 -21.39 -5.66 -0.53
N MET A 221 -21.12 -5.80 0.77
CA MET A 221 -19.94 -5.19 1.41
C MET A 221 -18.60 -5.65 0.78
N PHE A 222 -18.65 -6.60 -0.15
CA PHE A 222 -17.52 -7.31 -0.72
C PHE A 222 -17.19 -6.88 -2.15
N ALA A 223 -17.04 -5.58 -2.42
CA ALA A 223 -16.34 -5.15 -3.61
C ALA A 223 -15.73 -3.76 -3.37
N ASN A 224 -14.40 -3.69 -3.32
CA ASN A 224 -13.79 -2.45 -3.76
C ASN A 224 -13.90 -2.50 -5.29
N PRO A 225 -14.57 -1.54 -5.97
CA PRO A 225 -14.85 -1.62 -7.41
C PRO A 225 -13.62 -1.76 -8.32
N GLY A 226 -12.40 -1.67 -7.78
CA GLY A 226 -11.15 -1.75 -8.54
C GLY A 226 -10.14 -2.83 -8.12
N SER A 227 -10.46 -3.76 -7.22
CA SER A 227 -9.49 -4.79 -6.79
C SER A 227 -9.72 -6.15 -7.48
N VAL A 228 -8.92 -6.45 -8.50
CA VAL A 228 -9.08 -7.66 -9.35
C VAL A 228 -8.51 -8.94 -8.70
N ASN A 229 -7.53 -8.85 -7.81
CA ASN A 229 -6.76 -10.03 -7.34
C ASN A 229 -6.60 -10.10 -5.80
N ARG A 230 -7.71 -10.09 -5.04
CA ARG A 230 -7.65 -10.22 -3.57
C ARG A 230 -8.63 -11.25 -3.00
N TRP A 231 -8.99 -12.25 -3.81
CA TRP A 231 -9.83 -13.37 -3.40
C TRP A 231 -8.95 -14.61 -3.21
N MET A 232 -9.18 -15.37 -2.15
CA MET A 232 -8.61 -16.72 -2.01
C MET A 232 -9.08 -17.58 -3.18
N GLN A 233 -8.21 -18.42 -3.70
CA GLN A 233 -8.54 -19.29 -4.81
C GLN A 233 -9.60 -20.32 -4.35
N LEU A 234 -10.48 -20.76 -5.25
CA LEU A 234 -11.57 -21.71 -4.97
C LEU A 234 -11.07 -22.97 -4.23
N GLU A 235 -9.86 -23.42 -4.52
CA GLU A 235 -9.22 -24.57 -3.85
C GLU A 235 -8.95 -24.32 -2.35
N GLU A 236 -8.58 -23.09 -1.96
CA GLU A 236 -8.35 -22.74 -0.56
C GLU A 236 -9.66 -22.70 0.24
N MET A 237 -10.76 -22.32 -0.43
CA MET A 237 -12.11 -22.34 0.16
C MET A 237 -12.64 -23.76 0.34
N GLU A 238 -12.41 -24.66 -0.63
CA GLU A 238 -12.80 -26.07 -0.52
C GLU A 238 -12.04 -26.80 0.60
N GLN A 239 -10.76 -26.49 0.81
CA GLN A 239 -9.98 -27.04 1.91
C GLN A 239 -10.51 -26.58 3.28
N ILE A 240 -10.92 -25.32 3.40
CA ILE A 240 -11.54 -24.79 4.63
C ILE A 240 -12.91 -25.44 4.88
N ALA A 241 -13.74 -25.60 3.84
CA ALA A 241 -15.05 -26.26 3.95
C ALA A 241 -14.94 -27.74 4.36
N THR A 242 -13.93 -28.44 3.85
CA THR A 242 -13.63 -29.83 4.23
C THR A 242 -13.12 -29.90 5.68
N PHE A 243 -12.33 -28.93 6.12
CA PHE A 243 -11.80 -28.83 7.49
C PHE A 243 -12.89 -28.47 8.52
N MET A 244 -13.94 -27.75 8.12
CA MET A 244 -15.11 -27.45 8.97
C MET A 244 -16.11 -28.62 9.10
N GLY A 245 -15.71 -29.85 8.72
CA GLY A 245 -16.47 -31.06 9.03
C GLY A 245 -17.70 -31.33 8.15
N HIS A 246 -17.86 -30.62 7.04
CA HIS A 246 -18.92 -30.92 6.08
C HIS A 246 -18.45 -31.98 5.08
N THR A 247 -18.49 -33.25 5.49
CA THR A 247 -18.45 -34.36 4.54
C THR A 247 -19.74 -34.38 3.73
N LYS A 248 -19.63 -34.21 2.41
CA LYS A 248 -20.69 -34.54 1.45
C LYS A 248 -21.16 -35.98 1.69
N LYS A 249 -22.42 -36.16 2.05
CA LYS A 249 -23.23 -37.29 1.59
C LYS A 249 -24.25 -36.74 0.61
#